data_AF-A0A9E6BKV2-F1
#
_entry.id   AF-A0A9E6BKV2-F1
#
_cell.length_a   1.000
_cell.length_b   1.000
_cell.length_c   1.000
_cell.angle_alpha   90.00
_cell.angle_beta   90.00
_cell.angle_gamma   90.00
#
_symmetry.space_group_name_H-M   'P 1'
#
loop_
_entity.id
_entity.type
_entity.pdbx_description
1 polymer ?
#
loop_
_entity_poly.entity_id
_entity_poly.type
_entity_poly.pdbx_seq_one_letter_code
_entity_poly.pdbx_strand_id
1 'polypeptide(L)'
;MFCAIHCMHVLPEHQQSPFQNQDDKIKEYAEAHGMEIVRTYSDKGKSGLSIGGRASLKKLIADVEAGDVDFNVILVYDVSRWGRFLDMDEAAYYENVCRGAGIQVAYCAEPLENDGPPISTVLKSVKRAMAAEYSRELSD
;
A
#
# COMPACT_ATOMS: atom_id res chain seq x y z
N MET A 1 17.82 0.10 7.99
CA MET A 1 17.13 0.14 6.68
C MET A 1 16.06 1.23 6.78
N PHE A 2 15.91 2.11 5.80
CA PHE A 2 14.99 3.26 5.89
C PHE A 2 13.74 3.00 5.06
N CYS A 3 12.56 3.23 5.63
CA CYS A 3 11.28 2.97 4.98
C CYS A 3 10.35 4.18 5.01
N ALA A 4 9.52 4.29 3.98
CA ALA A 4 8.36 5.16 3.96
C ALA A 4 7.09 4.35 4.25
N ILE A 5 6.10 4.98 4.86
CA ILE A 5 4.76 4.44 5.05
C ILE A 5 3.84 5.03 3.99
N HIS A 6 3.00 4.19 3.42
CA HIS A 6 1.80 4.63 2.70
C HIS A 6 0.54 4.05 3.35
N CYS A 7 -0.31 4.93 3.90
CA CYS A 7 -1.57 4.53 4.53
C CYS A 7 -2.78 5.18 3.83
N MET A 8 -3.87 4.41 3.66
CA MET A 8 -5.17 5.00 3.34
C MET A 8 -5.99 5.05 4.61
N HIS A 9 -6.34 6.25 5.06
CA HIS A 9 -7.20 6.43 6.23
C HIS A 9 -8.66 6.42 5.78
N VAL A 10 -9.54 5.63 6.41
CA VAL A 10 -10.97 5.56 6.03
C VAL A 10 -11.85 6.15 7.14
N LEU A 11 -12.53 7.26 6.79
CA LEU A 11 -13.72 7.91 7.40
C LEU A 11 -13.62 8.55 8.81
N PRO A 12 -14.52 9.51 9.15
CA PRO A 12 -14.36 10.43 10.29
C PRO A 12 -14.68 9.80 11.66
N GLU A 13 -14.17 10.45 12.72
CA GLU A 13 -14.07 9.98 14.13
C GLU A 13 -15.28 9.22 14.72
N HIS A 14 -16.49 9.44 14.22
CA HIS A 14 -17.73 8.87 14.74
C HIS A 14 -18.11 7.51 14.12
N GLN A 15 -17.33 6.98 13.17
CA GLN A 15 -17.49 5.62 12.62
C GLN A 15 -16.28 4.72 12.89
N GLN A 16 -15.56 4.96 13.99
CA GLN A 16 -14.46 4.09 14.41
C GLN A 16 -15.01 2.74 14.90
N SER A 17 -14.86 1.71 14.07
CA SER A 17 -14.92 0.28 14.44
C SER A 17 -13.49 -0.30 14.37
N PRO A 18 -13.19 -1.51 14.92
CA PRO A 18 -11.85 -1.95 15.35
C PRO A 18 -10.80 -2.20 14.25
N PHE A 19 -10.94 -1.59 13.07
CA PHE A 19 -9.93 -1.52 12.00
C PHE A 19 -8.76 -0.58 12.32
N GLN A 20 -8.51 -0.33 13.61
CA GLN A 20 -7.75 0.80 14.14
C GLN A 20 -6.23 0.60 14.19
N ASN A 21 -5.68 -0.44 13.56
CA ASN A 21 -4.26 -0.77 13.69
C ASN A 21 -3.48 -0.73 12.37
N GLN A 22 -3.90 0.03 11.35
CA GLN A 22 -3.10 0.13 10.10
C GLN A 22 -1.70 0.66 10.38
N ASP A 23 -1.62 1.81 11.03
CA ASP A 23 -0.35 2.44 11.38
C ASP A 23 0.43 1.59 12.38
N ASP A 24 -0.25 1.00 13.36
CA ASP A 24 0.39 0.18 14.39
C ASP A 24 0.89 -1.17 13.84
N LYS A 25 0.19 -1.80 12.90
CA LYS A 25 0.70 -2.99 12.18
C LYS A 25 1.88 -2.66 11.31
N ILE A 26 1.89 -1.49 10.67
CA ILE A 26 3.03 -1.04 9.88
C ILE A 26 4.23 -0.74 10.79
N LYS A 27 4.02 -0.13 11.96
CA LYS A 27 5.07 0.09 12.98
C LYS A 27 5.59 -1.23 13.53
N GLU A 28 4.72 -2.15 13.94
CA GLU A 28 5.10 -3.49 14.40
C GLU A 28 5.95 -4.21 13.34
N TYR A 29 5.55 -4.12 12.07
CA TYR A 29 6.32 -4.68 10.96
C TYR A 29 7.69 -4.01 10.82
N ALA A 30 7.74 -2.67 10.86
CA ALA A 30 8.99 -1.92 10.76
C ALA A 30 9.95 -2.29 11.91
N GLU A 31 9.46 -2.30 13.14
CA GLU A 31 10.21 -2.67 14.34
C GLU A 31 10.74 -4.11 14.26
N ALA A 32 9.89 -5.07 13.88
CA ALA A 32 10.27 -6.47 13.73
C ALA A 32 11.38 -6.70 12.68
N HIS A 33 11.49 -5.82 11.68
CA HIS A 33 12.48 -5.89 10.61
C HIS A 33 13.63 -4.88 10.75
N GLY A 34 13.72 -4.16 11.89
CA GLY A 34 14.78 -3.16 12.11
C GLY A 34 14.76 -2.00 11.10
N MET A 35 13.56 -1.62 10.66
CA MET A 35 13.33 -0.52 9.74
C MET A 35 12.99 0.76 10.50
N GLU A 36 13.52 1.89 10.03
CA GLU A 36 13.16 3.22 10.52
C GLU A 36 12.18 3.88 9.57
N ILE A 37 11.08 4.43 10.10
CA ILE A 37 10.07 5.15 9.33
C ILE A 37 10.52 6.61 9.18
N VAL A 38 10.87 7.01 7.96
CA VAL A 38 11.37 8.38 7.66
C VAL A 38 10.31 9.29 7.03
N ARG A 39 9.23 8.71 6.47
CA ARG A 39 8.18 9.46 5.78
C ARG A 39 6.83 8.76 5.83
N THR A 40 5.75 9.53 5.84
CA THR A 40 4.37 9.01 5.79
C THR A 40 3.56 9.71 4.71
N TYR A 41 3.01 8.93 3.79
CA TYR A 41 2.06 9.35 2.76
C TYR A 41 0.66 8.88 3.16
N SER A 42 -0.33 9.78 3.21
CA SER A 42 -1.68 9.43 3.67
C SER A 42 -2.78 10.00 2.79
N ASP A 43 -3.67 9.15 2.28
CA ASP A 43 -4.88 9.55 1.55
C ASP A 43 -6.11 9.30 2.44
N LYS A 44 -6.72 10.37 2.98
CA LYS A 44 -7.89 10.28 3.88
C LYS A 44 -9.20 10.23 3.10
N GLY A 45 -10.00 9.17 3.32
CA GLY A 45 -11.38 9.02 2.85
C GLY A 45 -11.52 8.95 1.33
N LYS A 46 -10.48 8.50 0.62
CA LYS A 46 -10.46 8.44 -0.85
C LYS A 46 -10.76 7.02 -1.34
N SER A 47 -11.54 6.94 -2.42
CA SER A 47 -11.78 5.68 -3.13
C SER A 47 -10.46 5.13 -3.68
N GLY A 48 -10.21 3.84 -3.45
CA GLY A 48 -9.04 3.13 -3.98
C GLY A 48 -9.17 2.71 -5.45
N LEU A 49 -10.28 3.07 -6.12
CA LEU A 49 -10.62 2.61 -7.48
C LEU A 49 -9.86 3.32 -8.61
N SER A 50 -9.26 4.48 -8.32
CA SER A 50 -8.42 5.21 -9.27
C SER A 50 -7.31 5.96 -8.53
N ILE A 51 -6.24 6.30 -9.24
CA ILE A 51 -5.19 7.15 -8.67
C ILE A 51 -5.64 8.62 -8.60
N GLY A 52 -6.68 8.99 -9.36
CA GLY A 52 -7.19 10.36 -9.51
C GLY A 52 -7.32 11.14 -8.20
N GLY A 53 -7.95 10.52 -7.19
CA GLY A 53 -8.20 11.12 -5.88
C GLY A 53 -7.10 10.93 -4.84
N ARG A 54 -6.00 10.25 -5.17
CA ARG A 54 -4.96 9.80 -4.23
C ARG A 54 -3.71 10.66 -4.34
N ALA A 55 -3.81 11.89 -3.84
CA ALA A 55 -2.75 12.89 -3.95
C ALA A 55 -1.45 12.44 -3.27
N SER A 56 -1.56 11.74 -2.13
CA SER A 56 -0.37 11.25 -1.42
C SER A 56 0.29 10.09 -2.14
N LEU A 57 -0.50 9.17 -2.73
CA LEU A 57 0.08 8.13 -3.59
C LEU A 57 0.75 8.74 -4.84
N LYS A 58 0.11 9.70 -5.50
CA LYS A 58 0.71 10.41 -6.64
C LYS A 58 2.03 11.07 -6.26
N LYS A 59 2.07 11.72 -5.10
CA LYS A 59 3.29 12.34 -4.59
C LYS A 59 4.37 11.30 -4.30
N LEU A 60 4.02 10.18 -3.66
CA LEU A 60 4.94 9.08 -3.41
C LEU A 60 5.58 8.60 -4.73
N ILE A 61 4.76 8.33 -5.75
CA ILE A 61 5.27 7.88 -7.06
C ILE A 61 6.13 8.96 -7.71
N ALA A 62 5.75 10.23 -7.65
CA ALA A 62 6.55 11.32 -8.20
C ALA A 62 7.91 11.48 -7.49
N ASP A 63 7.94 11.37 -6.16
CA ASP A 63 9.19 11.42 -5.37
C ASP A 63 10.11 10.25 -5.77
N VAL A 64 9.54 9.06 -5.96
CA VAL A 64 10.25 7.86 -6.45
C VAL A 64 10.80 8.06 -7.86
N GLU A 65 10.00 8.57 -8.80
CA GLU A 65 10.41 8.81 -10.19
C GLU A 65 11.46 9.92 -10.30
N ALA A 66 11.43 10.91 -9.40
CA ALA A 66 12.45 11.95 -9.33
C ALA A 66 13.80 11.43 -8.82
N GLY A 67 13.83 10.25 -8.18
CA GLY A 67 15.04 9.68 -7.55
C GLY A 67 15.48 10.42 -6.29
N ASP A 68 14.65 11.32 -5.75
CA ASP A 68 14.93 12.12 -4.56
C ASP A 68 14.23 11.52 -3.33
N VAL A 69 14.59 10.28 -3.02
CA VAL A 69 14.05 9.55 -1.87
C VAL A 69 15.15 9.08 -0.93
N ASP A 70 14.86 9.16 0.37
CA ASP A 70 15.71 8.75 1.49
C ASP A 70 15.31 7.39 2.07
N PHE A 71 14.46 6.63 1.35
CA PHE A 71 13.95 5.32 1.76
C PHE A 71 14.11 4.28 0.64
N ASN A 72 14.25 3.02 1.02
CA ASN A 72 14.36 1.88 0.09
C ASN A 72 13.22 0.87 0.21
N VAL A 73 12.31 1.08 1.16
CA VAL A 73 11.11 0.24 1.33
C VAL A 73 9.87 1.13 1.51
N ILE A 74 8.76 0.77 0.87
CA ILE A 74 7.43 1.35 1.11
C ILE A 74 6.60 0.31 1.84
N LEU A 75 6.19 0.63 3.07
CA LEU A 75 5.30 -0.20 3.87
C LEU A 75 3.85 0.17 3.59
N VAL A 76 3.05 -0.83 3.24
CA VAL A 76 1.63 -0.70 2.96
C VAL A 76 0.90 -1.72 3.81
N TYR A 77 -0.24 -1.34 4.40
CA TYR A 77 -0.99 -2.28 5.24
C TYR A 77 -1.39 -3.56 4.49
N ASP A 78 -2.11 -3.44 3.38
CA ASP A 78 -2.50 -4.58 2.54
C ASP A 78 -2.57 -4.17 1.05
N VAL A 79 -2.82 -5.13 0.16
CA VAL A 79 -2.87 -4.90 -1.30
C VAL A 79 -3.93 -3.87 -1.70
N SER A 80 -5.06 -3.83 -1.00
CA SER A 80 -6.13 -2.87 -1.29
C SER A 80 -5.75 -1.43 -0.92
N ARG A 81 -4.77 -1.24 -0.03
CA ARG A 81 -4.22 0.08 0.33
C ARG A 81 -3.16 0.55 -0.65
N TRP A 82 -2.56 -0.36 -1.42
CA TRP A 82 -1.73 0.02 -2.56
C TRP A 82 -2.59 0.51 -3.72
N GLY A 83 -3.68 -0.19 -4.04
CA GLY A 83 -4.69 0.29 -4.96
C GLY A 83 -5.63 -0.81 -5.44
N ARG A 84 -6.91 -0.48 -5.54
CA ARG A 84 -7.97 -1.31 -6.13
C ARG A 84 -8.30 -0.79 -7.53
N PHE A 85 -7.27 -0.50 -8.32
CA PHE A 85 -7.45 0.05 -9.65
C PHE A 85 -8.33 -0.87 -10.48
N LEU A 86 -9.26 -0.28 -11.24
CA LEU A 86 -10.14 -1.02 -12.15
C LEU A 86 -9.32 -1.75 -13.24
N ASP A 87 -8.17 -1.17 -13.59
CA ASP A 87 -7.14 -1.82 -14.38
C ASP A 87 -6.14 -2.51 -13.45
N MET A 88 -6.12 -3.85 -13.49
CA MET A 88 -5.22 -4.67 -12.66
C MET A 88 -3.74 -4.41 -12.97
N ASP A 89 -3.43 -3.91 -14.17
CA ASP A 89 -2.07 -3.60 -14.60
C ASP A 89 -1.56 -2.30 -13.97
N GLU A 90 -2.45 -1.41 -13.50
CA GLU A 90 -2.05 -0.12 -12.91
C GLU A 90 -1.35 -0.31 -11.55
N ALA A 91 -1.81 -1.25 -10.73
CA ALA A 91 -1.15 -1.58 -9.46
C ALA A 91 0.27 -2.15 -9.68
N ALA A 92 0.39 -3.03 -10.67
CA ALA A 92 1.64 -3.66 -11.06
C ALA A 92 2.61 -2.66 -11.69
N TYR A 93 2.08 -1.70 -12.46
CA TYR A 93 2.85 -0.60 -13.03
C TYR A 93 3.55 0.21 -11.92
N TYR A 94 2.82 0.71 -10.93
CA TYR A 94 3.43 1.50 -9.85
C TYR A 94 4.39 0.68 -8.98
N GLU A 95 4.13 -0.62 -8.75
CA GLU A 95 5.11 -1.51 -8.09
C GLU A 95 6.39 -1.65 -8.92
N ASN A 96 6.27 -1.75 -10.24
CA ASN A 96 7.41 -1.83 -11.15
C ASN A 96 8.19 -0.51 -11.20
N VAL A 97 7.52 0.65 -11.14
CA VAL A 97 8.18 1.95 -11.02
C VAL A 97 9.04 2.01 -9.76
N CYS A 98 8.47 1.64 -8.60
CA CYS A 98 9.23 1.57 -7.34
C CYS A 98 10.40 0.59 -7.44
N ARG A 99 10.17 -0.62 -7.97
CA ARG A 99 11.22 -1.62 -8.13
C ARG A 99 12.34 -1.16 -9.05
N GLY A 100 12.00 -0.46 -10.13
CA GLY A 100 12.96 0.14 -11.06
C GLY A 100 13.85 1.18 -10.40
N ALA A 101 13.34 1.90 -9.41
CA ALA A 101 14.09 2.83 -8.57
C ALA A 101 14.84 2.15 -7.40
N GLY A 102 14.81 0.81 -7.30
CA GLY A 102 15.43 0.07 -6.20
C GLY A 102 14.63 0.08 -4.89
N ILE A 103 13.34 0.45 -4.95
CA ILE A 103 12.45 0.57 -3.80
C ILE A 103 11.48 -0.61 -3.76
N GLN A 104 11.47 -1.33 -2.64
CA GLN A 104 10.58 -2.47 -2.44
C GLN A 104 9.24 -2.04 -1.84
N VAL A 105 8.13 -2.57 -2.36
CA VAL A 105 6.81 -2.43 -1.72
C VAL A 105 6.55 -3.67 -0.85
N ALA A 106 6.30 -3.48 0.45
CA ALA A 106 6.03 -4.55 1.41
C ALA A 106 4.62 -4.41 2.01
N TYR A 107 3.94 -5.54 2.20
CA TYR A 107 2.57 -5.62 2.73
C TYR A 107 2.59 -6.15 4.17
N CYS A 108 2.15 -5.33 5.13
CA CYS A 108 2.33 -5.61 6.55
C CYS A 108 1.24 -6.51 7.16
N ALA A 109 0.06 -6.59 6.56
CA ALA A 109 -1.07 -7.38 7.06
C ALA A 109 -1.15 -8.80 6.45
N GLU A 110 -0.26 -9.13 5.52
CA GLU A 110 -0.19 -10.46 4.91
C GLU A 110 0.75 -11.37 5.72
N PRO A 111 0.41 -12.64 5.96
CA PRO A 111 1.31 -13.58 6.63
C PRO A 111 2.63 -13.66 5.85
N LEU A 112 3.75 -13.66 6.60
CA LEU A 112 5.10 -13.82 6.07
C LEU A 112 5.27 -15.19 5.39
N GLU A 113 4.86 -15.29 4.14
CA GLU A 113 5.29 -16.33 3.20
C GLU A 113 6.10 -15.65 2.08
N ASN A 114 7.24 -15.05 2.43
CA ASN A 114 8.12 -14.41 1.44
C ASN A 114 9.49 -15.09 1.30
N ASP A 115 9.62 -16.34 1.79
CA ASP A 115 10.78 -17.20 1.56
C ASP A 115 10.52 -18.24 0.44
N GLY A 116 9.74 -17.91 -0.59
CA GLY A 116 9.43 -18.84 -1.68
C GLY A 116 9.03 -18.19 -3.01
N PRO A 117 9.23 -18.87 -4.16
CA PRO A 117 9.07 -18.28 -5.49
C PRO A 117 7.59 -18.32 -5.95
N PRO A 118 7.28 -17.95 -7.21
CA PRO A 118 6.33 -16.93 -7.67
C PRO A 118 4.82 -17.27 -7.54
N ILE A 119 4.39 -17.92 -6.46
CA ILE A 119 2.96 -18.10 -6.11
C ILE A 119 2.32 -16.77 -5.66
N SER A 120 3.13 -15.83 -5.16
CA SER A 120 2.67 -14.55 -4.63
C SER A 120 1.98 -13.66 -5.68
N THR A 121 2.30 -13.76 -6.97
CA THR A 121 1.70 -12.90 -8.01
C THR A 121 0.26 -13.30 -8.36
N VAL A 122 -0.02 -14.61 -8.45
CA VAL A 122 -1.38 -15.11 -8.71
C VAL A 122 -2.27 -14.86 -7.51
N LEU A 123 -1.77 -15.13 -6.29
CA LEU A 123 -2.50 -14.86 -5.06
C LEU A 123 -2.82 -13.37 -4.87
N LYS A 124 -1.86 -12.48 -5.18
CA LYS A 124 -2.09 -11.03 -5.19
C LYS A 124 -3.18 -10.65 -6.19
N SER A 125 -3.18 -11.23 -7.38
CA SER A 125 -4.18 -10.93 -8.42
C SER A 125 -5.60 -11.33 -7.99
N VAL A 126 -5.75 -12.52 -7.40
CA VAL A 126 -7.04 -12.99 -6.83
C VAL A 126 -7.51 -12.08 -5.71
N LYS A 127 -6.62 -11.73 -4.77
CA LYS A 127 -6.96 -10.81 -3.66
C LYS A 127 -7.35 -9.42 -4.15
N ARG A 128 -6.69 -8.88 -5.20
CA ARG A 128 -7.07 -7.61 -5.83
C ARG A 128 -8.49 -7.66 -6.38
N ALA A 129 -8.84 -8.75 -7.08
CA ALA A 129 -10.19 -8.93 -7.63
C ALA A 129 -11.25 -9.00 -6.53
N MET A 130 -11.04 -9.83 -5.50
CA MET A 130 -11.95 -9.94 -4.35
C MET A 130 -12.12 -8.61 -3.62
N ALA A 131 -11.01 -7.86 -3.48
CA ALA A 131 -11.05 -6.55 -2.89
C ALA A 131 -11.87 -5.58 -3.76
N ALA A 132 -11.66 -5.57 -5.09
CA ALA A 132 -12.42 -4.72 -6.00
C ALA A 132 -13.94 -4.98 -5.91
N GLU A 133 -14.36 -6.25 -5.82
CA GLU A 133 -15.77 -6.63 -5.66
C GLU A 133 -16.37 -6.14 -4.35
N TYR A 134 -15.71 -6.39 -3.22
CA TYR A 134 -16.16 -5.88 -1.91
C TYR A 134 -16.27 -4.35 -1.88
N SER A 135 -15.41 -3.65 -2.64
CA SER A 135 -15.45 -2.19 -2.77
C SER A 135 -16.68 -1.68 -3.53
N ARG A 136 -17.16 -2.47 -4.50
CA ARG A 136 -18.32 -2.14 -5.33
C ARG A 136 -19.61 -2.24 -4.51
N GLU A 137 -19.74 -3.30 -3.71
CA GLU A 137 -20.92 -3.55 -2.86
C GLU A 137 -21.14 -2.48 -1.77
N LEU A 138 -20.09 -1.81 -1.32
CA LEU A 138 -20.16 -0.74 -0.31
C LEU A 138 -20.45 0.66 -0.89
N SER A 139 -20.45 0.79 -2.22
CA SER A 139 -20.63 2.08 -2.90
C SER A 139 -22.06 2.29 -3.46
N ASP A 140 -22.92 1.27 -3.35
CA ASP A 140 -24.36 1.29 -3.69
C ASP A 140 -25.23 1.39 -2.41
#